data_AF-A0A844Z2C4-F1
#
_entry.id   AF-A0A844Z2C4-F1
#
_cell.length_a   1.000
_cell.length_b   1.000
_cell.length_c   1.000
_cell.angle_alpha   90.00
_cell.angle_beta   90.00
_cell.angle_gamma   90.00
#
_symmetry.space_group_name_H-M   'P 1'
#
loop_
_entity.id
_entity.type
_entity.pdbx_description
1 polymer ?
#
loop_
_entity_poly.entity_id
_entity_poly.type
_entity_poly.pdbx_seq_one_letter_code
_entity_poly.pdbx_strand_id
1 'polypeptide(L)'
;MADHLNPRSARRTRIPAFHLVPTRARVDGWTPLRQAEFIGCSAEPRPVVGAARKVTPGLQWEHALPGKAKPIMRSGTFRTVTKKPDNSRVLQHLAQLDRACRRIDAEHAARRKSQK
;
A
#
# COMPACT_ATOMS: atom_id res chain seq x y z
N MET A 1 45.28 27.29 0.72
CA MET A 1 44.18 26.84 1.61
C MET A 1 43.10 26.28 0.71
N ALA A 2 42.81 24.99 0.86
CA ALA A 2 42.12 24.19 -0.14
C ALA A 2 40.60 24.38 -0.15
N ASP A 3 40.13 24.55 -1.38
CA ASP A 3 38.82 24.28 -1.97
C ASP A 3 37.90 23.39 -1.11
N HIS A 4 36.82 23.96 -0.59
CA HIS A 4 35.78 23.22 0.11
C HIS A 4 34.40 23.63 -0.40
N LEU A 5 33.85 22.70 -1.18
CA LEU A 5 32.42 22.40 -1.32
C LEU A 5 31.59 23.44 -2.07
N ASN A 6 31.61 23.36 -3.40
CA ASN A 6 30.51 23.77 -4.27
C ASN A 6 29.39 22.70 -4.22
N PRO A 7 28.26 22.93 -3.53
CA PRO A 7 27.15 22.00 -3.53
C PRO A 7 26.09 22.55 -4.48
N ARG A 8 25.86 21.86 -5.61
CA ARG A 8 24.58 21.77 -6.39
C ARG A 8 24.74 21.66 -7.91
N SER A 9 25.79 21.01 -8.42
CA SER A 9 25.64 20.34 -9.72
C SER A 9 24.90 19.01 -9.52
N ALA A 10 23.59 19.11 -9.28
CA ALA A 10 22.72 17.95 -9.43
C ALA A 10 22.73 17.59 -10.91
N ARG A 11 23.59 16.65 -11.30
CA ARG A 11 23.54 16.00 -12.61
C ARG A 11 22.10 15.50 -12.78
N ARG A 12 21.29 16.22 -13.57
CA ARG A 12 19.98 15.74 -13.99
C ARG A 12 20.23 14.40 -14.67
N THR A 13 19.90 13.31 -14.00
CA THR A 13 19.88 11.98 -14.60
C THR A 13 18.94 12.11 -15.79
N ARG A 14 19.46 12.13 -17.03
CA ARG A 14 18.61 12.12 -18.21
C ARG A 14 17.76 10.88 -18.10
N ILE A 15 16.45 11.06 -17.98
CA ILE A 15 15.49 9.97 -18.14
C ILE A 15 15.83 9.34 -19.50
N PRO A 16 16.19 8.05 -19.56
CA PRO A 16 16.48 7.42 -20.84
C PRO A 16 15.24 7.55 -21.72
N ALA A 17 15.44 7.80 -23.00
CA ALA A 17 14.34 7.86 -23.95
C ALA A 17 13.61 6.52 -23.90
N PHE A 18 12.38 6.50 -23.41
CA PHE A 18 11.51 5.35 -23.56
C PHE A 18 11.10 5.28 -25.03
N HIS A 19 11.25 4.11 -25.65
CA HIS A 19 10.67 3.87 -26.96
C HIS A 19 9.15 3.90 -26.81
N LEU A 20 8.49 4.74 -27.62
CA LEU A 20 7.03 4.75 -27.70
C LEU A 20 6.54 3.34 -28.05
N VAL A 21 5.38 2.96 -27.49
CA VAL A 21 4.72 1.69 -27.79
C VAL A 21 4.67 1.50 -29.31
N PRO A 22 5.09 0.33 -29.85
CA PRO A 22 5.07 0.08 -31.28
C PRO A 22 3.69 0.39 -31.87
N THR A 23 3.60 1.42 -32.70
CA THR A 23 2.39 1.79 -33.47
C THR A 23 2.21 0.93 -34.72
N ARG A 24 3.16 0.02 -34.99
CA ARG A 24 3.11 -0.90 -36.12
C ARG A 24 2.11 -2.01 -35.81
N ALA A 25 1.24 -2.30 -36.78
CA ALA A 25 0.34 -3.44 -36.71
C ALA A 25 1.14 -4.70 -36.38
N ARG A 26 0.75 -5.41 -35.32
CA ARG A 26 1.45 -6.61 -34.87
C ARG A 26 1.15 -7.74 -35.85
N VAL A 27 2.20 -8.44 -36.28
CA VAL A 27 2.12 -9.50 -37.30
C VAL A 27 1.50 -10.80 -36.75
N ASP A 28 1.43 -10.91 -35.42
CA ASP A 28 0.79 -12.00 -34.67
C ASP A 28 -0.76 -11.96 -34.72
N GLY A 29 -1.35 -10.99 -35.42
CA GLY A 29 -2.79 -10.84 -35.53
C GLY A 29 -3.43 -10.26 -34.27
N TRP A 30 -2.66 -9.68 -33.35
CA TRP A 30 -3.19 -8.99 -32.18
C TRP A 30 -3.77 -7.62 -32.57
N THR A 31 -5.10 -7.56 -32.71
CA THR A 31 -5.85 -6.35 -33.09
C THR A 31 -6.49 -5.69 -31.86
N PRO A 32 -6.80 -4.37 -31.92
CA PRO A 32 -7.58 -3.69 -30.87
C PRO A 32 -8.93 -4.36 -30.60
N LEU A 33 -9.56 -4.94 -31.62
CA LEU A 33 -10.80 -5.71 -31.48
C LEU A 33 -10.59 -6.99 -30.68
N ARG A 34 -9.54 -7.77 -30.98
CA ARG A 34 -9.17 -8.95 -30.18
C ARG A 34 -8.77 -8.60 -28.75
N GLN A 35 -8.14 -7.45 -28.55
CA GLN A 35 -7.85 -6.93 -27.21
C GLN A 35 -9.15 -6.57 -26.47
N ALA A 36 -10.12 -5.93 -27.14
CA ALA A 36 -11.43 -5.62 -26.56
C ALA A 36 -12.26 -6.89 -26.28
N GLU A 37 -12.21 -7.90 -27.14
CA GLU A 37 -12.83 -9.21 -26.93
C GLU A 37 -12.17 -9.96 -25.78
N PHE A 38 -10.83 -9.98 -25.71
CA PHE A 38 -10.09 -10.61 -24.61
C PHE A 38 -10.35 -9.90 -23.27
N ILE A 39 -10.31 -8.57 -23.25
CA ILE A 39 -10.66 -7.78 -22.07
C ILE A 39 -12.13 -7.96 -21.74
N GLY A 40 -13.05 -7.94 -22.71
CA GLY A 40 -14.49 -8.13 -22.54
C GLY A 40 -14.85 -9.51 -22.00
N CYS A 41 -14.16 -10.55 -22.46
CA CYS A 41 -14.28 -11.92 -21.95
C CYS A 41 -13.73 -12.05 -20.51
N SER A 42 -12.76 -11.20 -20.13
CA SER A 42 -12.26 -11.05 -18.76
C SER A 42 -13.09 -10.05 -17.92
N ALA A 43 -13.91 -9.23 -18.58
CA ALA A 43 -14.64 -8.11 -18.03
C ALA A 43 -16.14 -8.33 -18.11
N GLU A 44 -16.62 -9.58 -17.97
CA GLU A 44 -17.85 -9.74 -17.20
C GLU A 44 -17.56 -9.14 -15.82
N PRO A 45 -18.05 -7.94 -15.48
CA PRO A 45 -17.89 -7.44 -14.14
C PRO A 45 -18.80 -8.32 -13.29
N ARG A 46 -18.24 -9.36 -12.67
CA ARG A 46 -18.94 -10.01 -11.57
C ARG A 46 -19.27 -8.89 -10.58
N PRO A 47 -20.55 -8.66 -10.25
CA PRO A 47 -20.88 -7.66 -9.26
C PRO A 47 -20.10 -8.01 -8.00
N VAL A 48 -19.25 -7.08 -7.53
CA VAL A 48 -18.63 -7.17 -6.21
C VAL A 48 -19.70 -6.82 -5.16
N VAL A 49 -20.88 -7.43 -5.25
CA VAL A 49 -21.90 -7.39 -4.22
C VAL A 49 -21.44 -8.41 -3.19
N GLY A 50 -20.77 -7.89 -2.17
CA GLY A 50 -20.21 -8.73 -1.12
C GLY A 50 -18.76 -9.13 -1.35
N ALA A 51 -17.88 -8.20 -1.76
CA ALA A 51 -16.54 -8.28 -1.18
C ALA A 51 -16.70 -8.07 0.33
N ALA A 52 -16.95 -9.17 1.04
CA ALA A 52 -16.50 -9.30 2.42
C ALA A 52 -15.06 -8.81 2.38
N ARG A 53 -14.87 -7.62 2.93
CA ARG A 53 -13.57 -7.00 3.13
C ARG A 53 -12.68 -8.15 3.62
N LYS A 54 -11.55 -8.44 2.96
CA LYS A 54 -10.61 -9.50 3.38
C LYS A 54 -10.08 -9.16 4.77
N VAL A 55 -10.92 -9.39 5.77
CA VAL A 55 -10.68 -9.21 7.18
C VAL A 55 -10.60 -10.64 7.65
N THR A 56 -9.39 -11.20 7.56
CA THR A 56 -9.06 -12.35 8.39
C THR A 56 -9.33 -11.92 9.83
N PRO A 57 -10.29 -12.53 10.54
CA PRO A 57 -10.49 -12.26 11.95
C PRO A 57 -9.37 -12.98 12.71
N GLY A 58 -8.23 -12.31 12.80
CA GLY A 58 -7.13 -12.57 13.74
C GLY A 58 -6.88 -11.29 14.52
N LEU A 59 -6.29 -11.38 15.72
CA LEU A 59 -6.13 -10.20 16.56
C LEU A 59 -5.36 -9.14 15.76
N GLN A 60 -5.89 -7.92 15.64
CA GLN A 60 -5.33 -6.91 14.72
C GLN A 60 -3.85 -6.60 14.99
N TRP A 61 -3.40 -6.79 16.25
CA TRP A 61 -2.00 -6.67 16.64
C TRP A 61 -1.11 -7.77 16.01
N GLU A 62 -1.61 -8.99 15.86
CA GLU A 62 -0.89 -10.14 15.26
C GLU A 62 -0.59 -9.89 13.79
N HIS A 63 -1.45 -9.14 13.09
CA HIS A 63 -1.26 -8.79 11.68
C HIS A 63 -0.51 -7.47 11.48
N ALA A 64 -0.49 -6.61 12.48
CA ALA A 64 0.17 -5.31 12.42
C ALA A 64 1.70 -5.42 12.45
N LEU A 65 2.24 -6.33 13.28
CA LEU A 65 3.67 -6.44 13.55
C LEU A 65 4.51 -7.22 12.51
N PRO A 66 4.02 -8.32 11.89
CA PRO A 66 4.84 -9.10 10.96
C PRO A 66 5.23 -8.30 9.72
N GLY A 67 4.35 -7.39 9.30
CA GLY A 67 4.62 -6.45 8.24
C GLY A 67 4.88 -7.09 6.87
N LYS A 68 5.17 -6.25 5.87
CA LYS A 68 5.70 -6.72 4.58
C LYS A 68 7.22 -6.66 4.61
N ALA A 69 7.87 -7.73 4.17
CA ALA A 69 9.31 -7.76 3.94
C ALA A 69 9.66 -6.84 2.75
N LYS A 70 10.63 -5.94 2.95
CA LYS A 70 11.16 -5.06 1.93
C LYS A 70 12.65 -5.36 1.73
N PRO A 71 13.04 -6.05 0.65
CA PRO A 71 14.45 -6.23 0.35
C PRO A 71 15.09 -4.90 -0.02
N ILE A 72 16.27 -4.63 0.54
CA ILE A 72 17.12 -3.49 0.20
C ILE A 72 18.21 -4.00 -0.74
N MET A 73 18.17 -3.49 -1.97
CA MET A 73 19.19 -3.71 -2.99
C MET A 73 20.12 -2.50 -3.06
N ARG A 74 21.44 -2.72 -3.15
CA ARG A 74 22.43 -1.66 -3.38
C ARG A 74 23.41 -2.11 -4.46
N SER A 75 23.52 -1.34 -5.54
CA SER A 75 24.39 -1.66 -6.69
C SER A 75 24.12 -3.03 -7.32
N GLY A 76 22.85 -3.45 -7.40
CA GLY A 76 22.46 -4.76 -7.93
C GLY A 76 22.66 -5.92 -6.96
N THR A 77 23.22 -5.69 -5.77
CA THR A 77 23.44 -6.74 -4.76
C THR A 77 22.42 -6.65 -3.63
N PHE A 78 21.94 -7.82 -3.19
CA PHE A 78 21.11 -7.94 -1.99
C PHE A 78 21.91 -7.56 -0.75
N ARG A 79 21.38 -6.66 0.07
CA ARG A 79 22.02 -6.25 1.32
C ARG A 79 21.28 -6.72 2.55
N THR A 80 19.97 -6.49 2.63
CA THR A 80 19.18 -6.80 3.83
C THR A 80 17.69 -6.81 3.50
N VAL A 81 16.87 -7.32 4.43
CA VAL A 81 15.41 -7.23 4.40
C VAL A 81 14.95 -6.42 5.59
N THR A 82 14.24 -5.32 5.36
CA THR A 82 13.53 -4.61 6.42
C THR A 82 12.10 -5.11 6.50
N LYS A 83 11.65 -5.55 7.67
CA LYS A 83 10.22 -5.76 7.94
C LYS A 83 9.59 -4.42 8.32
N LYS A 84 8.62 -3.97 7.53
CA LYS A 84 7.82 -2.79 7.88
C LYS A 84 6.44 -3.23 8.37
N PRO A 85 6.03 -2.90 9.61
CA PRO A 85 4.69 -3.21 10.11
C PRO A 85 3.60 -2.63 9.20
N ASP A 86 2.42 -3.26 9.20
CA ASP A 86 1.28 -2.78 8.44
C ASP A 86 0.67 -1.55 9.16
N ASN A 87 1.11 -0.37 8.73
CA ASN A 87 0.69 0.92 9.31
C ASN A 87 -0.84 1.05 9.40
N SER A 88 -1.58 0.54 8.40
CA SER A 88 -3.05 0.66 8.40
C SER A 88 -3.66 -0.19 9.51
N ARG A 89 -3.11 -1.38 9.77
CA ARG A 89 -3.54 -2.26 10.87
C ARG A 89 -3.17 -1.68 12.24
N VAL A 90 -1.97 -1.10 12.36
CA VAL A 90 -1.54 -0.41 13.60
C VAL A 90 -2.51 0.72 13.95
N LEU A 91 -2.80 1.59 12.99
CA LEU A 91 -3.68 2.75 13.23
C LEU A 91 -5.13 2.34 13.49
N GLN A 92 -5.63 1.29 12.82
CA GLN A 92 -6.97 0.74 13.09
C GLN A 92 -7.08 0.18 14.50
N HIS A 93 -6.05 -0.52 14.97
CA HIS A 93 -6.04 -1.08 16.32
C HIS A 93 -6.00 0.03 17.40
N LEU A 94 -5.18 1.06 17.22
CA LEU A 94 -5.16 2.23 18.10
C LEU A 94 -6.53 2.92 18.16
N ALA A 95 -7.16 3.15 17.00
CA ALA A 95 -8.50 3.75 16.94
C ALA A 95 -9.57 2.89 17.64
N GLN A 96 -9.42 1.56 17.63
CA GLN A 96 -10.31 0.67 18.38
C GLN A 96 -10.13 0.82 19.88
N LEU A 97 -8.88 0.90 20.37
CA LEU A 97 -8.58 1.12 21.79
C LEU A 97 -9.09 2.49 22.25
N ASP A 98 -8.88 3.55 21.47
CA ASP A 98 -9.36 4.89 21.81
C ASP A 98 -10.89 4.93 22.00
N ARG A 99 -11.64 4.24 21.14
CA ARG A 99 -13.10 4.13 21.26
C ARG A 99 -13.49 3.34 22.51
N ALA A 100 -12.78 2.26 22.81
CA ALA A 100 -13.04 1.45 24.00
C ALA A 100 -12.81 2.25 25.28
N CYS A 101 -11.70 2.99 25.36
CA CYS A 101 -11.40 3.88 26.50
C CYS A 101 -12.50 4.94 26.68
N ARG A 102 -12.89 5.65 25.61
CA ARG A 102 -13.96 6.66 25.70
C ARG A 102 -15.29 6.09 26.19
N ARG A 103 -15.62 4.86 25.78
CA ARG A 103 -16.83 4.17 26.24
C ARG A 103 -16.77 3.92 27.75
N ILE A 104 -15.64 3.39 28.23
CA ILE A 104 -15.41 3.13 29.65
C ILE A 104 -15.50 4.43 30.46
N ASP A 105 -14.86 5.50 30.00
CA ASP A 105 -14.90 6.81 30.67
C ASP A 105 -16.33 7.37 30.77
N ALA A 106 -17.12 7.23 29.70
CA ALA A 106 -18.52 7.65 29.68
C ALA A 106 -19.37 6.83 30.67
N GLU A 107 -19.17 5.52 30.72
CA GLU A 107 -19.84 4.63 31.69
C GLU A 107 -19.49 5.02 33.13
N HIS A 108 -18.22 5.30 33.43
CA HIS A 108 -17.79 5.78 34.75
C HIS A 108 -18.39 7.15 35.11
N ALA A 109 -18.44 8.08 34.15
CA ALA A 109 -19.06 9.39 34.36
C ALA A 109 -20.56 9.28 34.63
N ALA A 110 -21.27 8.39 33.92
CA ALA A 110 -22.69 8.13 34.13
C ALA A 110 -22.96 7.54 35.53
N ARG A 111 -22.15 6.57 35.96
CA ARG A 111 -22.23 5.98 37.31
C ARG A 111 -22.03 7.03 38.40
N ARG A 112 -21.03 7.91 38.26
CA ARG A 112 -20.78 9.01 39.21
C ARG A 112 -21.95 9.99 39.31
N LYS A 113 -22.64 10.29 38.20
CA LYS A 113 -23.82 11.16 38.20
C LYS A 113 -25.02 10.51 38.89
N SER A 114 -25.21 9.20 38.76
CA SER A 114 -26.31 8.48 39.40
C SER A 114 -26.14 8.29 40.91
N GLN A 115 -24.92 8.42 41.43
CA GLN A 115 -24.60 8.26 42.85
C GLN A 115 -24.67 9.60 43.63
N LYS A 116 -24.86 10.71 42.92
CA LYS A 116 -24.95 12.07 43.48
C LYS A 116 -26.40 12.55 43.43
#